data_AF-A0A5N5T9S1-F1
#
_entry.id   AF-A0A5N5T9S1-F1
#
_cell.length_a   1.000
_cell.length_b   1.000
_cell.length_c   1.000
_cell.angle_alpha   90.00
_cell.angle_beta   90.00
_cell.angle_gamma   90.00
#
_symmetry.space_group_name_H-M   'P 1'
#
loop_
_entity.id
_entity.type
_entity.pdbx_description
1 polymer ?
#
loop_
_entity_poly.entity_id
_entity_poly.type
_entity_poly.pdbx_seq_one_letter_code
_entity_poly.pdbx_strand_id
1 'polypeptide(L)'
;MALYVYEELDVLTLVEEAVDGALYLMQTIIASNSQKKFHSCLASCLDCIVALTDCGYESCGTCVHILLDTLNNKSLSEKNEELIAKTLASLGGSHSKALSTSLDKLIILIQQLSSQSPLSEHQTVILNCLITLLFQTFHCREWIPQGKDTVVLASKAVNQWTGYRMARQASRYGHHNLAYNIYNTLSFKVCSDHQHFWLQALAEISRGESLVVTEGDRADNLMGANFFLLRALSSLKAASGVNAPLHFPQEYVGYRAEALMCHAQLLHACLSLRTAPPPAIAAPMVASASGRDDLLRCGRVAQQLSKSLRDFHSLAIKYGKLYQSSFDADPITLCNLALLQEGTNLMSKAIELITRHSTGAPSQFSAPDLTSIKNKLGKKGVIEIQSLMKTINEGSLLAQKLVQVCSEVKPIREQHLHLLQSRYISYSYKYPASVPKVFLPKTTTNNYYFEFVPSTTDTFHFDGEMTRSSYTNRVRRCPWLR
;
A
#
# COMPACT_ATOMS: atom_id res chain seq x y z
N MET A 1 5.64 -20.93 -24.99
CA MET A 1 6.86 -20.70 -25.79
C MET A 1 7.32 -19.26 -25.62
N ALA A 2 6.49 -18.25 -25.95
CA ALA A 2 6.81 -16.83 -25.73
C ALA A 2 7.29 -16.47 -24.30
N LEU A 3 6.72 -17.07 -23.25
CA LEU A 3 7.13 -16.83 -21.85
C LEU A 3 8.50 -17.43 -21.46
N TYR A 4 9.05 -18.35 -22.26
CA TYR A 4 10.21 -19.18 -21.91
C TYR A 4 11.39 -19.06 -22.87
N VAL A 5 11.23 -18.39 -24.02
CA VAL A 5 12.32 -18.16 -24.99
C VAL A 5 12.95 -16.79 -24.69
N TYR A 6 14.13 -16.81 -24.08
CA TYR A 6 14.92 -15.61 -23.72
C TYR A 6 16.04 -15.30 -24.72
N GLU A 7 16.18 -16.11 -25.77
CA GLU A 7 17.23 -16.00 -26.78
C GLU A 7 16.59 -15.85 -28.16
N GLU A 8 16.26 -14.62 -28.56
CA GLU A 8 16.34 -14.09 -29.94
C GLU A 8 15.64 -12.72 -30.03
N LEU A 9 16.01 -11.94 -31.05
CA LEU A 9 15.79 -10.49 -31.17
C LEU A 9 14.33 -10.01 -31.25
N ASP A 10 13.32 -10.87 -31.10
CA ASP A 10 11.92 -10.56 -31.43
C ASP A 10 10.89 -11.10 -30.40
N VAL A 11 11.24 -11.09 -29.11
CA VAL A 11 10.33 -11.54 -28.03
C VAL A 11 9.09 -10.64 -27.91
N LEU A 12 9.20 -9.34 -28.21
CA LEU A 12 8.09 -8.39 -28.08
C LEU A 12 7.01 -8.64 -29.13
N THR A 13 7.38 -8.77 -30.41
CA THR A 13 6.42 -9.09 -31.49
C THR A 13 5.77 -10.46 -31.28
N LEU A 14 6.54 -11.47 -30.84
CA LEU A 14 5.99 -12.78 -30.50
C LEU A 14 4.97 -12.71 -29.35
N VAL A 15 5.20 -11.83 -28.37
CA VAL A 15 4.23 -11.58 -27.29
C VAL A 15 2.98 -10.89 -27.82
N GLU A 16 3.12 -9.91 -28.72
CA GLU A 16 1.98 -9.25 -29.37
C GLU A 16 1.13 -10.23 -30.18
N GLU A 17 1.75 -11.03 -31.05
CA GLU A 17 1.05 -12.07 -31.82
C GLU A 17 0.37 -13.11 -30.92
N ALA A 18 1.01 -13.48 -29.81
CA ALA A 18 0.43 -14.40 -28.84
C ALA A 18 -0.77 -13.78 -28.10
N VAL A 19 -0.73 -12.48 -27.80
CA VAL A 19 -1.85 -11.74 -27.21
C VAL A 19 -3.02 -11.70 -28.18
N ASP A 20 -2.79 -11.36 -29.44
CA ASP A 20 -3.82 -11.33 -30.47
C ASP A 20 -4.44 -12.72 -30.68
N GLY A 21 -3.61 -13.76 -30.80
CA GLY A 21 -4.08 -15.15 -30.89
C GLY A 21 -4.93 -15.58 -29.68
N ALA A 22 -4.57 -15.17 -28.47
CA ALA A 22 -5.35 -15.43 -27.27
C ALA A 22 -6.70 -14.67 -27.26
N LEU A 23 -6.72 -13.42 -27.75
CA LEU A 23 -7.96 -12.64 -27.89
C LEU A 23 -8.90 -13.25 -28.94
N TYR A 24 -8.37 -13.72 -30.07
CA TYR A 24 -9.16 -14.45 -31.07
C TYR A 24 -9.75 -15.74 -30.50
N LEU A 25 -8.94 -16.54 -29.80
CA LEU A 25 -9.40 -17.77 -29.15
C LEU A 25 -10.50 -17.47 -28.12
N MET A 26 -10.36 -16.40 -27.33
CA MET A 26 -11.38 -15.96 -26.38
C MET A 26 -12.71 -15.70 -27.09
N GLN A 27 -12.71 -14.95 -28.20
CA GLN A 27 -13.93 -14.67 -28.98
C GLN A 27 -14.54 -15.96 -29.55
N THR A 28 -13.73 -16.91 -30.03
CA THR A 28 -14.21 -18.20 -30.51
C THR A 28 -14.85 -19.04 -29.41
N ILE A 29 -14.24 -19.07 -28.21
CA ILE A 29 -14.79 -19.77 -27.03
C ILE A 29 -16.14 -19.17 -26.63
N ILE A 30 -16.24 -17.84 -26.63
CA ILE A 30 -17.48 -17.11 -26.32
C ILE A 30 -18.56 -17.41 -27.35
N ALA A 31 -18.23 -17.40 -28.64
CA ALA A 31 -19.16 -17.70 -29.73
C ALA A 31 -19.66 -19.15 -29.72
N SER A 32 -18.85 -20.10 -29.24
CA SER A 32 -19.19 -21.53 -29.14
C SER A 32 -20.14 -21.87 -27.97
N ASN A 33 -20.63 -20.83 -27.29
CA ASN A 33 -21.62 -20.76 -26.21
C ASN A 33 -22.49 -22.01 -26.01
N SER A 34 -22.18 -22.89 -25.02
CA SER A 34 -23.21 -23.79 -24.42
C SER A 34 -22.74 -24.82 -23.37
N GLN A 35 -21.45 -25.04 -23.08
CA GLN A 35 -21.05 -26.09 -22.11
C GLN A 35 -20.19 -25.58 -20.95
N LYS A 36 -20.45 -26.10 -19.74
CA LYS A 36 -19.66 -25.83 -18.52
C LYS A 36 -18.15 -26.05 -18.70
N LYS A 37 -17.74 -26.95 -19.62
CA LYS A 37 -16.34 -27.19 -19.97
C LYS A 37 -15.65 -25.93 -20.53
N PHE A 38 -16.36 -25.11 -21.31
CA PHE A 38 -15.79 -23.91 -21.93
C PHE A 38 -15.49 -22.77 -20.94
N HIS A 39 -16.11 -22.75 -19.75
CA HIS A 39 -15.74 -21.77 -18.71
C HIS A 39 -14.31 -21.98 -18.20
N SER A 40 -13.87 -23.24 -18.08
CA SER A 40 -12.50 -23.55 -17.65
C SER A 40 -11.46 -23.20 -18.72
N CYS A 41 -11.80 -23.40 -19.99
CA CYS A 41 -10.99 -22.98 -21.13
C CYS A 41 -10.89 -21.45 -21.19
N LEU A 42 -12.02 -20.74 -21.02
CA LEU A 42 -12.04 -19.28 -20.99
C LEU A 42 -11.20 -18.74 -19.83
N ALA A 43 -11.34 -19.29 -18.62
CA ALA A 43 -10.52 -18.89 -17.47
C ALA A 43 -9.02 -19.06 -17.77
N SER A 44 -8.63 -20.21 -18.33
CA SER A 44 -7.23 -20.48 -18.70
C SER A 44 -6.72 -19.52 -19.78
N CYS A 45 -7.56 -19.20 -20.78
CA CYS A 45 -7.24 -18.25 -21.83
C CYS A 45 -7.04 -16.84 -21.27
N LEU A 46 -7.93 -16.40 -20.37
CA LEU A 46 -7.83 -15.10 -19.71
C LEU A 46 -6.61 -15.00 -18.79
N ASP A 47 -6.27 -16.07 -18.06
CA ASP A 47 -5.05 -16.15 -17.26
C ASP A 47 -3.79 -16.03 -18.15
N CYS A 48 -3.81 -16.61 -19.35
CA CYS A 48 -2.74 -16.46 -20.34
C CYS A 48 -2.62 -15.01 -20.84
N ILE A 49 -3.75 -14.34 -21.13
CA ILE A 49 -3.75 -12.92 -21.51
C ILE A 49 -3.10 -12.05 -20.42
N VAL A 50 -3.44 -12.29 -19.15
CA VAL A 50 -2.79 -11.59 -18.02
C VAL A 50 -1.29 -11.88 -17.97
N ALA A 51 -0.87 -13.14 -18.11
CA ALA A 51 0.54 -13.51 -18.06
C ALA A 51 1.37 -12.94 -19.24
N LEU A 52 0.77 -12.86 -20.44
CA LEU A 52 1.41 -12.30 -21.62
C LEU A 52 1.55 -10.78 -21.53
N THR A 53 0.51 -10.08 -21.06
CA THR A 53 0.56 -8.63 -20.84
C THR A 53 1.54 -8.23 -19.74
N ASP A 54 1.77 -9.07 -18.73
CA ASP A 54 2.85 -8.86 -17.75
C ASP A 54 4.26 -8.92 -18.39
N CYS A 55 4.40 -9.50 -19.60
CA CYS A 55 5.66 -9.57 -20.34
C CYS A 55 5.77 -8.50 -21.44
N GLY A 56 4.65 -8.07 -22.04
CA GLY A 56 4.57 -7.04 -23.08
C GLY A 56 3.55 -5.95 -22.73
N TYR A 57 4.04 -4.76 -22.36
CA TYR A 57 3.23 -3.66 -21.83
C TYR A 57 2.29 -3.01 -22.86
N GLU A 58 2.69 -2.99 -24.14
CA GLU A 58 2.05 -2.16 -25.18
C GLU A 58 0.65 -2.66 -25.55
N SER A 59 0.43 -3.98 -25.54
CA SER A 59 -0.85 -4.61 -25.91
C SER A 59 -1.92 -4.56 -24.80
N CYS A 60 -1.57 -4.14 -23.58
CA CYS A 60 -2.50 -4.14 -22.45
C CYS A 60 -3.69 -3.20 -22.68
N GLY A 61 -3.49 -2.06 -23.35
CA GLY A 61 -4.56 -1.11 -23.66
C GLY A 61 -5.60 -1.70 -24.60
N THR A 62 -5.14 -2.37 -25.66
CA THR A 62 -5.98 -3.08 -26.63
C THR A 62 -6.77 -4.22 -25.99
N CYS A 63 -6.11 -5.01 -25.13
CA CYS A 63 -6.78 -6.08 -24.37
C CYS A 63 -7.95 -5.54 -23.52
N VAL A 64 -7.71 -4.46 -22.78
CA VAL A 64 -8.73 -3.84 -21.92
C VAL A 64 -9.90 -3.33 -22.75
N HIS A 65 -9.63 -2.69 -23.89
CA HIS A 65 -10.65 -2.19 -24.80
C HIS A 65 -11.54 -3.32 -25.33
N ILE A 66 -10.93 -4.41 -25.84
CA ILE A 66 -11.66 -5.57 -26.38
C ILE A 66 -12.47 -6.27 -25.29
N LEU A 67 -11.92 -6.43 -24.10
CA LEU A 67 -12.61 -7.05 -22.96
C LEU A 67 -13.81 -6.21 -22.49
N LEU A 68 -13.69 -4.87 -22.48
CA LEU A 68 -14.81 -3.98 -22.17
C LEU A 68 -15.92 -4.05 -23.22
N ASP A 69 -15.56 -4.06 -24.51
CA ASP A 69 -16.53 -4.22 -25.60
C ASP A 69 -17.24 -5.58 -25.53
N THR A 70 -16.48 -6.63 -25.19
CA THR A 70 -17.02 -7.98 -25.00
C THR A 70 -17.98 -8.01 -23.81
N LEU A 71 -17.62 -7.39 -22.68
CA LEU A 71 -18.47 -7.33 -21.49
C LEU A 71 -19.78 -6.55 -21.73
N ASN A 72 -19.76 -5.56 -22.63
CA ASN A 72 -20.95 -4.81 -23.01
C ASN A 72 -21.89 -5.60 -23.97
N ASN A 73 -21.47 -6.77 -24.45
CA ASN A 73 -22.28 -7.61 -25.33
C ASN A 73 -23.28 -8.44 -24.52
N LYS A 74 -24.58 -8.25 -24.81
CA LYS A 74 -25.72 -8.88 -24.09
C LYS A 74 -25.86 -10.41 -24.27
N SER A 75 -24.93 -11.06 -24.96
CA SER A 75 -25.01 -12.49 -25.31
C SER A 75 -24.19 -13.40 -24.38
N LEU A 76 -23.50 -12.84 -23.39
CA LEU A 76 -22.66 -13.59 -22.47
C LEU A 76 -23.49 -14.30 -21.38
N SER A 77 -23.04 -15.50 -20.99
CA SER A 77 -23.50 -16.12 -19.74
C SER A 77 -22.92 -15.36 -18.54
N GLU A 78 -23.66 -15.31 -17.43
CA GLU A 78 -23.22 -14.68 -16.17
C GLU A 78 -21.79 -15.08 -15.78
N LYS A 79 -21.45 -16.38 -15.87
CA LYS A 79 -20.12 -16.85 -15.46
C LYS A 79 -18.99 -16.25 -16.31
N ASN A 80 -19.23 -16.06 -17.60
CA ASN A 80 -18.24 -15.48 -18.51
C ASN A 80 -18.08 -13.98 -18.25
N GLU A 81 -19.17 -13.26 -17.97
CA GLU A 81 -19.10 -11.84 -17.59
C GLU A 81 -18.26 -11.65 -16.32
N GLU A 82 -18.42 -12.51 -15.31
CA GLU A 82 -17.58 -12.46 -14.11
C GLU A 82 -16.10 -12.69 -14.40
N LEU A 83 -15.80 -13.68 -15.25
CA LEU A 83 -14.41 -14.02 -15.60
C LEU A 83 -13.75 -12.85 -16.33
N ILE A 84 -14.45 -12.23 -17.29
CA ILE A 84 -13.98 -11.04 -18.00
C ILE A 84 -13.78 -9.87 -17.03
N ALA A 85 -14.76 -9.58 -16.17
CA ALA A 85 -14.66 -8.49 -15.20
C ALA A 85 -13.50 -8.68 -14.19
N LYS A 86 -13.27 -9.92 -13.73
CA LYS A 86 -12.12 -10.25 -12.87
C LYS A 86 -10.79 -10.10 -13.61
N THR A 87 -10.74 -10.48 -14.87
CA THR A 87 -9.55 -10.35 -15.74
C THR A 87 -9.20 -8.88 -15.95
N LEU A 88 -10.20 -8.05 -16.26
CA LEU A 88 -10.04 -6.60 -16.36
C LEU A 88 -9.42 -6.01 -15.08
N ALA A 89 -9.95 -6.35 -13.90
CA ALA A 89 -9.40 -5.91 -12.62
C ALA A 89 -7.98 -6.46 -12.34
N SER A 90 -7.62 -7.61 -12.90
CA SER A 90 -6.26 -8.15 -12.82
C SER A 90 -5.29 -7.35 -13.69
N LEU A 91 -5.65 -7.11 -14.95
CA LEU A 91 -4.86 -6.30 -15.89
C LEU A 91 -4.60 -4.90 -15.35
N GLY A 92 -5.63 -4.27 -14.78
CA GLY A 92 -5.47 -2.95 -14.20
C GLY A 92 -4.57 -2.89 -12.96
N GLY A 93 -4.47 -4.00 -12.22
CA GLY A 93 -3.59 -4.14 -11.07
C GLY A 93 -2.09 -4.21 -11.44
N SER A 94 -1.78 -4.60 -12.68
CA SER A 94 -0.42 -4.59 -13.24
C SER A 94 -0.11 -3.30 -14.00
N HIS A 95 -1.10 -2.73 -14.72
CA HIS A 95 -0.86 -1.71 -15.76
C HIS A 95 -1.79 -0.50 -15.69
N SER A 96 -1.74 0.28 -14.61
CA SER A 96 -2.65 1.42 -14.40
C SER A 96 -2.68 2.45 -15.54
N LYS A 97 -1.57 2.67 -16.27
CA LYS A 97 -1.55 3.66 -17.36
C LYS A 97 -2.17 3.18 -18.67
N ALA A 98 -2.24 1.88 -18.91
CA ALA A 98 -2.86 1.35 -20.13
C ALA A 98 -4.38 1.56 -20.14
N LEU A 99 -4.98 1.79 -18.96
CA LEU A 99 -6.42 1.92 -18.76
C LEU A 99 -6.99 3.28 -19.15
N SER A 100 -6.16 4.33 -19.32
CA SER A 100 -6.68 5.67 -19.57
C SER A 100 -7.38 5.83 -20.92
N THR A 101 -7.04 5.00 -21.91
CA THR A 101 -7.67 5.05 -23.25
C THR A 101 -9.11 4.56 -23.25
N SER A 102 -9.51 3.75 -22.27
CA SER A 102 -10.86 3.16 -22.17
C SER A 102 -11.67 3.71 -20.99
N LEU A 103 -11.25 4.83 -20.42
CA LEU A 103 -11.85 5.41 -19.22
C LEU A 103 -13.33 5.80 -19.42
N ASP A 104 -13.66 6.44 -20.54
CA ASP A 104 -15.04 6.88 -20.82
C ASP A 104 -15.99 5.68 -20.96
N LYS A 105 -15.55 4.63 -21.67
CA LYS A 105 -16.29 3.37 -21.79
C LYS A 105 -16.53 2.73 -20.42
N LEU A 106 -15.51 2.68 -19.58
CA LEU A 106 -15.60 2.14 -18.22
C LEU A 106 -16.62 2.93 -17.38
N ILE A 107 -16.58 4.26 -17.42
CA ILE A 107 -17.51 5.13 -16.68
C ILE A 107 -18.95 4.89 -17.15
N ILE A 108 -19.19 4.88 -18.47
CA ILE A 108 -20.53 4.65 -19.03
C ILE A 108 -21.08 3.30 -18.57
N LEU A 109 -20.28 2.23 -18.65
CA LEU A 109 -20.71 0.89 -18.24
C LEU A 109 -21.06 0.83 -16.75
N ILE A 110 -20.26 1.47 -15.88
CA ILE A 110 -20.53 1.54 -14.44
C ILE A 110 -21.82 2.30 -14.17
N GLN A 111 -22.05 3.42 -14.85
CA GLN A 111 -23.26 4.23 -14.70
C GLN A 111 -24.51 3.46 -15.15
N GLN A 112 -24.42 2.77 -16.29
CA GLN A 112 -25.51 1.92 -16.81
C GLN A 112 -25.89 0.81 -15.83
N LEU A 113 -24.91 0.07 -15.29
CA LEU A 113 -25.17 -0.96 -14.28
C LEU A 113 -25.75 -0.34 -13.00
N SER A 114 -25.18 0.75 -12.50
CA SER A 114 -25.64 1.40 -11.26
C SER A 114 -27.08 1.91 -11.35
N SER A 115 -27.57 2.19 -12.57
CA SER A 115 -28.95 2.65 -12.81
C SER A 115 -29.99 1.53 -12.74
N GLN A 116 -29.58 0.25 -12.73
CA GLN A 116 -30.46 -0.92 -12.70
C GLN A 116 -30.83 -1.39 -11.28
N SER A 117 -30.68 -0.53 -10.26
CA SER A 117 -30.97 -0.88 -8.86
C SER A 117 -32.42 -1.36 -8.66
N PRO A 118 -32.68 -2.48 -7.95
CA PRO A 118 -31.72 -3.31 -7.22
C PRO A 118 -30.94 -4.27 -8.13
N LEU A 119 -29.63 -4.34 -7.90
CA LEU A 119 -28.72 -5.22 -8.65
C LEU A 119 -28.84 -6.68 -8.19
N SER A 120 -28.73 -7.61 -9.14
CA SER A 120 -28.51 -9.04 -8.84
C SER A 120 -27.14 -9.27 -8.19
N GLU A 121 -26.95 -10.43 -7.55
CA GLU A 121 -25.66 -10.82 -6.94
C GLU A 121 -24.53 -10.81 -7.98
N HIS A 122 -24.80 -11.35 -9.16
CA HIS A 122 -23.87 -11.40 -10.27
C HIS A 122 -23.47 -9.99 -10.77
N GLN A 123 -24.44 -9.10 -11.02
CA GLN A 123 -24.15 -7.72 -11.44
C GLN A 123 -23.39 -6.94 -10.36
N THR A 124 -23.65 -7.24 -9.08
CA THR A 124 -22.94 -6.64 -7.95
C THR A 124 -21.46 -7.03 -7.95
N VAL A 125 -21.13 -8.28 -8.32
CA VAL A 125 -19.74 -8.75 -8.50
C VAL A 125 -19.06 -8.00 -9.64
N ILE A 126 -19.73 -7.87 -10.80
CA ILE A 126 -19.20 -7.14 -11.96
C ILE A 126 -18.94 -5.68 -11.58
N LEU A 127 -19.93 -5.00 -10.99
CA LEU A 127 -19.83 -3.60 -10.61
C LEU A 127 -18.65 -3.38 -9.64
N ASN A 128 -18.45 -4.27 -8.67
CA ASN A 128 -17.30 -4.19 -7.77
C ASN A 128 -15.97 -4.36 -8.51
N CYS A 129 -15.88 -5.25 -9.50
CA CYS A 129 -14.68 -5.40 -10.34
C CYS A 129 -14.41 -4.15 -11.20
N LEU A 130 -15.44 -3.57 -11.82
CA LEU A 130 -15.29 -2.35 -12.63
C LEU A 130 -14.92 -1.13 -11.80
N ILE A 131 -15.49 -0.98 -10.60
CA ILE A 131 -15.08 0.06 -9.65
C ILE A 131 -13.63 -0.15 -9.19
N THR A 132 -13.21 -1.40 -8.98
CA THR A 132 -11.80 -1.73 -8.68
C THR A 132 -10.89 -1.26 -9.81
N LEU A 133 -11.30 -1.52 -11.06
CA LEU A 133 -10.58 -1.06 -12.24
C LEU A 133 -10.49 0.46 -12.31
N LEU A 134 -11.59 1.16 -12.03
CA LEU A 134 -11.63 2.62 -11.99
C LEU A 134 -10.64 3.18 -10.96
N PHE A 135 -10.59 2.58 -9.76
CA PHE A 135 -9.61 2.93 -8.73
C PHE A 135 -8.16 2.66 -9.18
N GLN A 136 -7.90 1.57 -9.90
CA GLN A 136 -6.59 1.28 -10.46
C GLN A 136 -6.18 2.32 -11.52
N THR A 137 -7.10 2.71 -12.40
CA THR A 137 -6.86 3.75 -13.43
C THR A 137 -6.44 5.07 -12.81
N PHE A 138 -7.08 5.47 -11.71
CA PHE A 138 -6.75 6.71 -11.00
C PHE A 138 -5.65 6.58 -9.95
N HIS A 139 -5.03 5.41 -9.77
CA HIS A 139 -3.95 5.27 -8.80
C HIS A 139 -2.80 6.24 -9.12
N CYS A 140 -2.41 7.05 -8.13
CA CYS A 140 -1.39 8.09 -8.27
C CYS A 140 -1.72 9.17 -9.34
N ARG A 141 -3.00 9.37 -9.68
CA ARG A 141 -3.50 10.37 -10.64
C ARG A 141 -4.61 11.22 -10.05
N GLU A 142 -4.81 12.39 -10.66
CA GLU A 142 -5.95 13.23 -10.35
C GLU A 142 -7.24 12.65 -10.92
N TRP A 143 -8.31 12.81 -10.15
CA TRP A 143 -9.65 12.36 -10.52
C TRP A 143 -10.35 13.40 -11.38
N ILE A 144 -11.01 12.94 -12.44
CA ILE A 144 -12.05 13.74 -13.11
C ILE A 144 -13.34 13.74 -12.27
N PRO A 145 -14.13 14.84 -12.25
CA PRO A 145 -15.37 14.93 -11.46
C PRO A 145 -16.35 13.79 -11.75
N GLN A 146 -16.59 13.49 -13.02
CA GLN A 146 -17.50 12.42 -13.46
C GLN A 146 -17.11 11.04 -12.89
N GLY A 147 -15.81 10.77 -12.75
CA GLY A 147 -15.31 9.53 -12.14
C GLY A 147 -15.66 9.43 -10.66
N LYS A 148 -15.53 10.52 -9.90
CA LYS A 148 -15.92 10.56 -8.48
C LYS A 148 -17.42 10.35 -8.32
N ASP A 149 -18.22 11.05 -9.12
CA ASP A 149 -19.68 10.96 -9.08
C ASP A 149 -20.15 9.55 -9.41
N THR A 150 -19.48 8.89 -10.36
CA THR A 150 -19.75 7.50 -10.74
C THR A 150 -19.51 6.53 -9.58
N VAL A 151 -18.44 6.72 -8.79
CA VAL A 151 -18.19 5.91 -7.58
C VAL A 151 -19.28 6.14 -6.52
N VAL A 152 -19.69 7.38 -6.32
CA VAL A 152 -20.75 7.73 -5.37
C VAL A 152 -22.08 7.10 -5.79
N LEU A 153 -22.45 7.19 -7.06
CA LEU A 153 -23.63 6.55 -7.63
C LEU A 153 -23.60 5.03 -7.41
N ALA A 154 -22.51 4.38 -7.79
CA ALA A 154 -22.34 2.93 -7.60
C ALA A 154 -22.45 2.52 -6.14
N SER A 155 -21.89 3.32 -5.21
CA SER A 155 -21.93 3.01 -3.77
C SER A 155 -23.34 3.00 -3.18
N LYS A 156 -24.28 3.75 -3.79
CA LYS A 156 -25.68 3.81 -3.39
C LYS A 156 -26.53 2.69 -4.02
N ALA A 157 -26.11 2.17 -5.17
CA ALA A 157 -26.82 1.12 -5.90
C ALA A 157 -26.62 -0.29 -5.33
N VAL A 158 -25.60 -0.48 -4.47
CA VAL A 158 -25.19 -1.80 -3.97
C VAL A 158 -25.58 -2.04 -2.51
N ASN A 159 -25.59 -3.32 -2.12
CA ASN A 159 -25.74 -3.71 -0.73
C ASN A 159 -24.53 -3.28 0.13
N GLN A 160 -24.73 -3.30 1.45
CA GLN A 160 -23.73 -2.84 2.42
C GLN A 160 -22.39 -3.59 2.31
N TRP A 161 -22.43 -4.90 2.04
CA TRP A 161 -21.22 -5.72 1.89
C TRP A 161 -20.39 -5.30 0.68
N THR A 162 -21.04 -5.03 -0.44
CA THR A 162 -20.36 -4.58 -1.65
C THR A 162 -19.88 -3.15 -1.52
N GLY A 163 -20.66 -2.28 -0.88
CA GLY A 163 -20.20 -0.94 -0.50
C GLY A 163 -18.93 -1.01 0.36
N TYR A 164 -18.89 -1.94 1.32
CA TYR A 164 -17.70 -2.18 2.13
C TYR A 164 -16.52 -2.66 1.26
N ARG A 165 -16.73 -3.60 0.34
CA ARG A 165 -15.67 -4.05 -0.59
C ARG A 165 -15.17 -2.92 -1.49
N MET A 166 -16.04 -2.05 -1.98
CA MET A 166 -15.66 -0.86 -2.77
C MET A 166 -14.79 0.09 -1.94
N ALA A 167 -15.19 0.40 -0.70
CA ALA A 167 -14.41 1.24 0.21
C ALA A 167 -13.03 0.65 0.52
N ARG A 168 -12.95 -0.69 0.65
CA ARG A 168 -11.68 -1.40 0.80
C ARG A 168 -10.77 -1.22 -0.42
N GLN A 169 -11.30 -1.36 -1.63
CA GLN A 169 -10.50 -1.14 -2.85
C GLN A 169 -10.09 0.34 -2.99
N ALA A 170 -10.98 1.28 -2.65
CA ALA A 170 -10.65 2.70 -2.61
C ALA A 170 -9.45 2.96 -1.69
N SER A 171 -9.50 2.48 -0.44
CA SER A 171 -8.41 2.63 0.55
C SER A 171 -7.11 1.97 0.08
N ARG A 172 -7.23 0.79 -0.54
CA ARG A 172 -6.10 0.01 -1.06
C ARG A 172 -5.35 0.77 -2.16
N TYR A 173 -6.06 1.41 -3.09
CA TYR A 173 -5.43 2.17 -4.18
C TYR A 173 -5.16 3.65 -3.83
N GLY A 174 -5.33 4.05 -2.57
CA GLY A 174 -5.00 5.40 -2.08
C GLY A 174 -6.11 6.43 -2.22
N HIS A 175 -7.34 6.03 -2.55
CA HIS A 175 -8.50 6.91 -2.72
C HIS A 175 -9.24 7.15 -1.42
N HIS A 176 -8.52 7.66 -0.43
CA HIS A 176 -9.00 7.69 0.96
C HIS A 176 -10.20 8.61 1.21
N ASN A 177 -10.32 9.73 0.50
CA ASN A 177 -11.49 10.60 0.65
C ASN A 177 -12.79 9.88 0.22
N LEU A 178 -12.74 9.10 -0.86
CA LEU A 178 -13.88 8.28 -1.30
C LEU A 178 -14.14 7.14 -0.30
N ALA A 179 -13.09 6.49 0.17
CA ALA A 179 -13.20 5.43 1.17
C ALA A 179 -13.84 5.92 2.48
N TYR A 180 -13.42 7.09 2.98
CA TYR A 180 -13.98 7.73 4.18
C TYR A 180 -15.49 7.91 4.06
N ASN A 181 -15.97 8.49 2.95
CA ASN A 181 -17.39 8.75 2.74
C ASN A 181 -18.22 7.46 2.76
N ILE A 182 -17.71 6.40 2.13
CA ILE A 182 -18.40 5.10 2.11
C ILE A 182 -18.38 4.45 3.49
N TYR A 183 -17.22 4.35 4.16
CA TYR A 183 -17.13 3.77 5.51
C TYR A 183 -17.97 4.53 6.53
N ASN A 184 -17.93 5.85 6.52
CA ASN A 184 -18.72 6.69 7.42
C ASN A 184 -20.22 6.53 7.18
N THR A 185 -20.66 6.29 5.94
CA THR A 185 -22.07 5.98 5.66
C THR A 185 -22.45 4.58 6.14
N LEU A 186 -21.54 3.61 5.99
CA LEU A 186 -21.78 2.22 6.39
C LEU A 186 -21.76 2.03 7.90
N SER A 187 -20.98 2.81 8.65
CA SER A 187 -20.87 2.67 10.12
C SER A 187 -22.20 2.88 10.82
N PHE A 188 -23.12 3.68 10.27
CA PHE A 188 -24.48 3.86 10.81
C PHE A 188 -25.50 2.82 10.32
N LYS A 189 -25.08 1.86 9.49
CA LYS A 189 -25.96 0.87 8.85
C LYS A 189 -25.70 -0.57 9.32
N VAL A 190 -24.74 -0.78 10.22
CA VAL A 190 -24.38 -2.11 10.75
C VAL A 190 -25.17 -2.46 12.01
N CYS A 191 -25.25 -3.75 12.31
CA CYS A 191 -26.06 -4.28 13.40
C CYS A 191 -25.27 -4.61 14.68
N SER A 192 -23.95 -4.39 14.70
CA SER A 192 -23.08 -4.72 15.83
C SER A 192 -22.12 -3.59 16.14
N ASP A 193 -21.91 -3.31 17.43
CA ASP A 193 -20.97 -2.31 17.92
C ASP A 193 -19.54 -2.60 17.45
N HIS A 194 -19.12 -3.87 17.44
CA HIS A 194 -17.79 -4.26 16.92
C HIS A 194 -17.63 -3.86 15.45
N GLN A 195 -18.67 -4.05 14.64
CA GLN A 195 -18.67 -3.64 13.23
C GLN A 195 -18.71 -2.12 13.08
N HIS A 196 -19.46 -1.43 13.94
CA HIS A 196 -19.53 0.02 13.96
C HIS A 196 -18.15 0.62 14.25
N PHE A 197 -17.49 0.20 15.33
CA PHE A 197 -16.15 0.66 15.69
C PHE A 197 -15.09 0.27 14.66
N TRP A 198 -15.22 -0.89 14.03
CA TRP A 198 -14.36 -1.29 12.93
C TRP A 198 -14.47 -0.35 11.71
N LEU A 199 -15.70 -0.07 11.26
CA LEU A 199 -15.94 0.85 10.16
C LEU A 199 -15.55 2.29 10.51
N GLN A 200 -15.77 2.70 11.76
CA GLN A 200 -15.34 3.99 12.25
C GLN A 200 -13.81 4.10 12.24
N ALA A 201 -13.09 3.05 12.65
CA ALA A 201 -11.64 3.02 12.54
C ALA A 201 -11.17 3.19 11.09
N LEU A 202 -11.76 2.44 10.16
CA LEU A 202 -11.41 2.53 8.74
C LEU A 202 -11.72 3.91 8.14
N ALA A 203 -12.83 4.54 8.56
CA ALA A 203 -13.16 5.90 8.20
C ALA A 203 -12.11 6.89 8.72
N GLU A 204 -11.74 6.84 10.01
CA GLU A 204 -10.74 7.73 10.59
C GLU A 204 -9.34 7.50 9.99
N ILE A 205 -8.96 6.26 9.65
CA ILE A 205 -7.72 5.97 8.90
C ILE A 205 -7.74 6.67 7.55
N SER A 206 -8.83 6.51 6.81
CA SER A 206 -8.99 7.12 5.48
C SER A 206 -8.96 8.65 5.58
N ARG A 207 -9.59 9.22 6.61
CA ARG A 207 -9.56 10.66 6.86
C ARG A 207 -8.14 11.16 7.12
N GLY A 208 -7.38 10.46 7.98
CA GLY A 208 -5.98 10.76 8.25
C GLY A 208 -5.11 10.70 7.00
N GLU A 209 -5.17 9.61 6.24
CA GLU A 209 -4.37 9.44 5.03
C GLU A 209 -4.76 10.43 3.91
N SER A 210 -6.01 10.90 3.85
CA SER A 210 -6.40 11.94 2.89
C SER A 210 -5.76 13.30 3.19
N LEU A 211 -5.55 13.62 4.48
CA LEU A 211 -4.91 14.86 4.90
C LEU A 211 -3.40 14.85 4.56
N VAL A 212 -2.79 13.66 4.56
CA VAL A 212 -1.38 13.46 4.19
C VAL A 212 -1.08 13.91 2.76
N VAL A 213 -2.05 14.07 1.87
CA VAL A 213 -1.79 14.57 0.49
C VAL A 213 -2.40 15.93 0.20
N THR A 214 -2.98 16.56 1.21
CA THR A 214 -3.61 17.88 1.05
C THR A 214 -2.54 18.96 0.93
N GLU A 215 -2.83 20.00 0.15
CA GLU A 215 -2.01 21.20 0.06
C GLU A 215 -1.99 21.97 1.40
N GLY A 216 -0.99 22.83 1.60
CA GLY A 216 -0.82 23.61 2.84
C GLY A 216 0.46 23.26 3.61
N ASP A 217 0.51 23.66 4.89
CA ASP A 217 1.66 23.34 5.74
C ASP A 217 1.75 21.82 5.97
N ARG A 218 2.84 21.25 5.46
CA ARG A 218 3.15 19.84 5.53
C ARG A 218 3.21 19.33 6.97
N ALA A 219 3.80 20.09 7.88
CA ALA A 219 3.96 19.65 9.26
C ALA A 219 2.59 19.57 9.96
N ASP A 220 1.75 20.58 9.79
CA ASP A 220 0.39 20.62 10.32
C ASP A 220 -0.49 19.52 9.73
N ASN A 221 -0.42 19.29 8.41
CA ASN A 221 -1.15 18.21 7.76
C ASN A 221 -0.76 16.83 8.31
N LEU A 222 0.54 16.59 8.56
CA LEU A 222 1.02 15.34 9.16
C LEU A 222 0.59 15.18 10.63
N MET A 223 0.60 16.26 11.42
CA MET A 223 0.12 16.24 12.80
C MET A 223 -1.40 16.01 12.87
N GLY A 224 -2.17 16.67 12.01
CA GLY A 224 -3.61 16.44 11.89
C GLY A 224 -3.93 15.01 11.45
N ALA A 225 -3.14 14.46 10.52
CA ALA A 225 -3.30 13.07 10.09
C ALA A 225 -2.99 12.09 11.24
N ASN A 226 -1.93 12.34 12.00
CA ASN A 226 -1.60 11.57 13.21
C ASN A 226 -2.78 11.55 14.21
N PHE A 227 -3.42 12.69 14.45
CA PHE A 227 -4.58 12.77 15.33
C PHE A 227 -5.72 11.84 14.90
N PHE A 228 -6.06 11.81 13.59
CA PHE A 228 -7.08 10.90 13.07
C PHE A 228 -6.67 9.43 13.18
N LEU A 229 -5.40 9.09 12.92
CA LEU A 229 -4.90 7.73 13.10
C LEU A 229 -4.93 7.27 14.57
N LEU A 230 -4.66 8.15 15.53
CA LEU A 230 -4.80 7.84 16.95
C LEU A 230 -6.26 7.63 17.36
N ARG A 231 -7.20 8.41 16.81
CA ARG A 231 -8.64 8.16 16.99
C ARG A 231 -9.05 6.82 16.39
N ALA A 232 -8.54 6.49 15.21
CA ALA A 232 -8.76 5.18 14.61
C ALA A 232 -8.24 4.04 15.48
N LEU A 233 -7.06 4.20 16.10
CA LEU A 233 -6.50 3.20 17.01
C LEU A 233 -7.39 2.96 18.23
N SER A 234 -7.98 4.01 18.80
CA SER A 234 -8.98 3.87 19.87
C SER A 234 -10.20 3.08 19.40
N SER A 235 -10.71 3.37 18.21
CA SER A 235 -11.83 2.61 17.61
C SER A 235 -11.44 1.16 17.31
N LEU A 236 -10.22 0.87 16.86
CA LEU A 236 -9.73 -0.50 16.66
C LEU A 236 -9.66 -1.29 17.97
N LYS A 237 -9.25 -0.63 19.06
CA LYS A 237 -9.23 -1.26 20.39
C LYS A 237 -10.65 -1.58 20.87
N ALA A 238 -11.60 -0.68 20.64
CA ALA A 238 -13.02 -0.92 20.95
C ALA A 238 -13.65 -2.01 20.07
N ALA A 239 -13.26 -2.11 18.80
CA ALA A 239 -13.72 -3.16 17.89
C ALA A 239 -13.12 -4.54 18.22
N SER A 240 -11.92 -4.57 18.81
CA SER A 240 -11.18 -5.79 19.13
C SER A 240 -11.85 -6.57 20.26
N GLY A 241 -12.17 -7.84 20.02
CA GLY A 241 -12.71 -8.75 21.03
C GLY A 241 -11.73 -9.85 21.41
N VAL A 242 -12.01 -10.57 22.51
CA VAL A 242 -11.19 -11.71 22.96
C VAL A 242 -11.10 -12.81 21.90
N ASN A 243 -12.21 -13.08 21.21
CA ASN A 243 -12.28 -14.13 20.18
C ASN A 243 -11.78 -13.68 18.79
N ALA A 244 -11.57 -12.39 18.59
CA ALA A 244 -11.15 -11.81 17.32
C ALA A 244 -10.24 -10.58 17.57
N PRO A 245 -9.01 -10.81 18.07
CA PRO A 245 -8.12 -9.71 18.40
C PRO A 245 -7.57 -9.04 17.13
N LEU A 246 -7.59 -7.72 17.11
CA LEU A 246 -7.12 -6.90 15.97
C LEU A 246 -5.67 -6.43 16.15
N HIS A 247 -4.76 -7.32 16.57
CA HIS A 247 -3.36 -6.96 16.86
C HIS A 247 -2.65 -6.31 15.67
N PHE A 248 -2.67 -6.96 14.51
CA PHE A 248 -1.99 -6.44 13.32
C PHE A 248 -2.50 -5.05 12.90
N PRO A 249 -3.83 -4.83 12.73
CA PRO A 249 -4.34 -3.49 12.43
C PRO A 249 -3.94 -2.43 13.46
N GLN A 250 -3.97 -2.76 14.76
CA GLN A 250 -3.62 -1.84 15.83
C GLN A 250 -2.14 -1.44 15.77
N GLU A 251 -1.23 -2.40 15.63
CA GLU A 251 0.21 -2.12 15.53
C GLU A 251 0.54 -1.37 14.25
N TYR A 252 0.00 -1.79 13.11
CA TYR A 252 0.23 -1.14 11.82
C TYR A 252 -0.22 0.34 11.84
N VAL A 253 -1.42 0.64 12.33
CA VAL A 253 -1.92 2.02 12.44
C VAL A 253 -1.12 2.82 13.46
N GLY A 254 -0.76 2.21 14.59
CA GLY A 254 0.09 2.84 15.61
C GLY A 254 1.44 3.27 15.03
N TYR A 255 2.11 2.38 14.29
CA TYR A 255 3.40 2.67 13.68
C TYR A 255 3.27 3.68 12.55
N ARG A 256 2.18 3.63 11.76
CA ARG A 256 1.90 4.67 10.76
C ARG A 256 1.70 6.04 11.41
N ALA A 257 0.96 6.12 12.51
CA ALA A 257 0.78 7.36 13.26
C ALA A 257 2.13 7.90 13.77
N GLU A 258 2.95 7.02 14.35
CA GLU A 258 4.31 7.37 14.80
C GLU A 258 5.19 7.86 13.65
N ALA A 259 5.11 7.22 12.47
CA ALA A 259 5.81 7.65 11.26
C ALA A 259 5.45 9.09 10.88
N LEU A 260 4.15 9.41 10.78
CA LEU A 260 3.71 10.76 10.42
C LEU A 260 4.22 11.80 11.42
N MET A 261 4.20 11.45 12.72
CA MET A 261 4.71 12.34 13.77
C MET A 261 6.23 12.53 13.70
N CYS A 262 7.00 11.47 13.43
CA CYS A 262 8.46 11.57 13.23
C CYS A 262 8.79 12.51 12.08
N HIS A 263 8.05 12.43 10.97
CA HIS A 263 8.23 13.33 9.84
C HIS A 263 7.82 14.78 10.15
N ALA A 264 6.72 15.00 10.87
CA ALA A 264 6.32 16.34 11.30
C ALA A 264 7.39 16.98 12.22
N GLN A 265 7.91 16.22 13.19
CA GLN A 265 8.98 16.67 14.08
C GLN A 265 10.27 16.97 13.32
N LEU A 266 10.62 16.17 12.31
CA LEU A 266 11.77 16.43 11.45
C LEU A 266 11.59 17.74 10.66
N LEU A 267 10.40 18.02 10.13
CA LEU A 267 10.11 19.28 9.46
C LEU A 267 10.31 20.47 10.39
N HIS A 268 9.77 20.41 11.62
CA HIS A 268 9.96 21.45 12.63
C HIS A 268 11.43 21.60 13.06
N ALA A 269 12.18 20.50 13.19
CA ALA A 269 13.61 20.53 13.47
C ALA A 269 14.37 21.29 12.36
N CYS A 270 14.01 21.02 11.11
CA CYS A 270 14.62 21.70 9.96
C CYS A 270 14.26 23.20 9.91
N LEU A 271 13.04 23.60 10.34
CA LEU A 271 12.65 25.01 10.45
C LEU A 271 13.34 25.73 11.61
N SER A 272 13.74 25.01 12.66
CA SER A 272 14.35 25.57 13.86
C SER A 272 15.72 26.23 13.60
N LEU A 273 16.36 25.95 12.44
CA LEU A 273 17.58 26.66 12.04
C LEU A 273 17.31 28.14 11.72
N ARG A 274 16.13 28.45 11.15
CA ARG A 274 15.73 29.81 10.80
C ARG A 274 15.34 30.66 12.01
N THR A 275 14.99 30.01 13.12
CA THR A 275 14.55 30.66 14.37
C THR A 275 15.58 30.56 15.49
N ALA A 276 16.75 29.96 15.23
CA ALA A 276 17.85 29.94 16.17
C ALA A 276 18.43 31.37 16.34
N PRO A 277 18.77 31.80 17.57
CA PRO A 277 19.34 33.12 17.77
C PRO A 277 20.66 33.26 16.99
N PRO A 278 20.96 34.45 16.43
CA PRO A 278 22.19 34.68 15.68
C PRO A 278 23.44 34.29 16.48
N PRO A 279 24.53 33.86 15.82
CA PRO A 279 25.77 33.39 16.46
C PRO A 279 26.37 34.33 17.53
N ALA A 280 26.04 35.62 17.48
CA ALA A 280 26.47 36.64 18.44
C ALA A 280 26.02 36.36 19.89
N ILE A 281 24.92 35.63 20.11
CA ILE A 281 24.41 35.28 21.46
C ILE A 281 24.87 33.86 21.89
N ALA A 282 25.17 32.98 20.92
CA ALA A 282 25.65 31.62 21.18
C ALA A 282 27.18 31.54 21.41
N ALA A 283 27.92 32.59 21.06
CA ALA A 283 29.37 32.68 21.20
C ALA A 283 29.94 32.32 22.60
N PRO A 284 29.31 32.69 23.74
CA PRO A 284 29.83 32.34 25.07
C PRO A 284 29.79 30.84 25.38
N MET A 285 28.83 30.09 24.81
CA MET A 285 28.70 28.64 25.00
C MET A 285 29.59 27.83 24.04
N VAL A 286 29.93 28.40 22.89
CA VAL A 286 30.80 27.77 21.88
C VAL A 286 32.28 28.06 22.16
N ALA A 287 32.61 29.19 22.79
CA ALA A 287 33.99 29.55 23.15
C ALA A 287 34.61 28.67 24.26
N SER A 288 33.78 28.03 25.10
CA SER A 288 34.23 27.11 26.17
C SER A 288 34.45 25.67 25.70
N ALA A 289 33.95 25.30 24.52
CA ALA A 289 34.21 24.02 23.88
C ALA A 289 35.33 24.21 22.83
N SER A 290 36.54 23.75 23.13
CA SER A 290 37.72 23.87 22.26
C SER A 290 37.37 23.65 20.78
N GLY A 291 37.48 24.71 19.97
CA GLY A 291 37.16 24.92 18.54
C GLY A 291 37.20 23.77 17.52
N ARG A 292 36.69 22.57 17.83
CA ARG A 292 36.80 21.36 17.01
C ARG A 292 35.47 20.76 16.58
N ASP A 293 34.32 21.24 17.08
CA ASP A 293 33.03 20.62 16.78
C ASP A 293 32.03 21.58 16.13
N ASP A 294 31.95 21.50 14.81
CA ASP A 294 31.03 22.26 13.95
C ASP A 294 29.55 21.95 14.24
N LEU A 295 29.24 20.80 14.87
CA LEU A 295 27.88 20.44 15.29
C LEU A 295 27.43 21.19 16.55
N LEU A 296 28.37 21.55 17.44
CA LEU A 296 28.07 22.39 18.61
C LEU A 296 27.62 23.79 18.20
N ARG A 297 28.09 24.28 17.05
CA ARG A 297 27.64 25.56 16.46
C ARG A 297 26.18 25.52 15.98
N CYS A 298 25.65 24.33 15.72
CA CYS A 298 24.25 24.12 15.30
C CYS A 298 23.30 23.88 16.49
N GLY A 299 23.81 23.78 17.72
CA GLY A 299 23.06 23.80 18.98
C GLY A 299 21.79 22.94 18.99
N ARG A 300 20.63 23.59 19.15
CA ARG A 300 19.30 22.97 19.27
C ARG A 300 18.90 22.13 18.05
N VAL A 301 19.30 22.54 16.84
CA VAL A 301 18.94 21.85 15.60
C VAL A 301 19.61 20.47 15.55
N ALA A 302 20.89 20.40 15.91
CA ALA A 302 21.62 19.12 15.95
C ALA A 302 21.00 18.13 16.95
N GLN A 303 20.54 18.62 18.11
CA GLN A 303 19.84 17.79 19.11
C GLN A 303 18.50 17.26 18.60
N GLN A 304 17.71 18.11 17.93
CA GLN A 304 16.41 17.73 17.36
C GLN A 304 16.57 16.74 16.19
N LEU A 305 17.57 16.94 15.33
CA LEU A 305 17.91 15.99 14.27
C LEU A 305 18.36 14.65 14.85
N SER A 306 19.22 14.66 15.87
CA SER A 306 19.66 13.44 16.56
C SER A 306 18.50 12.69 17.23
N LYS A 307 17.52 13.41 17.77
CA LYS A 307 16.27 12.81 18.27
C LYS A 307 15.49 12.15 17.13
N SER A 308 15.26 12.89 16.04
CA SER A 308 14.55 12.39 14.86
C SER A 308 15.21 11.11 14.30
N LEU A 309 16.55 11.07 14.25
CA LEU A 309 17.32 9.90 13.84
C LEU A 309 16.98 8.66 14.69
N ARG A 310 16.97 8.80 16.02
CA ARG A 310 16.64 7.71 16.94
C ARG A 310 15.18 7.26 16.79
N ASP A 311 14.27 8.20 16.59
CA ASP A 311 12.85 7.92 16.41
C ASP A 311 12.63 7.11 15.11
N PHE A 312 13.27 7.49 14.00
CA PHE A 312 13.23 6.72 12.75
C PHE A 312 13.87 5.33 12.87
N HIS A 313 14.99 5.20 13.59
CA HIS A 313 15.63 3.91 13.82
C HIS A 313 14.76 2.98 14.68
N SER A 314 14.14 3.51 15.73
CA SER A 314 13.16 2.80 16.56
C SER A 314 11.98 2.31 15.72
N LEU A 315 11.46 3.16 14.84
CA LEU A 315 10.35 2.83 13.95
C LEU A 315 10.72 1.73 12.94
N ALA A 316 11.92 1.76 12.37
CA ALA A 316 12.40 0.71 11.48
C ALA A 316 12.46 -0.66 12.18
N ILE A 317 12.94 -0.70 13.43
CA ILE A 317 12.93 -1.92 14.26
C ILE A 317 11.50 -2.41 14.48
N LYS A 318 10.55 -1.50 14.77
CA LYS A 318 9.13 -1.84 14.97
C LYS A 318 8.52 -2.46 13.71
N TYR A 319 8.77 -1.89 12.53
CA TYR A 319 8.32 -2.49 11.26
C TYR A 319 8.95 -3.86 11.01
N GLY A 320 10.24 -4.05 11.31
CA GLY A 320 10.91 -5.34 11.20
C GLY A 320 10.32 -6.40 12.15
N LYS A 321 9.97 -6.01 13.38
CA LYS A 321 9.29 -6.89 14.34
C LYS A 321 7.89 -7.27 13.85
N LEU A 322 7.12 -6.31 13.33
CA LEU A 322 5.79 -6.58 12.77
C LEU A 322 5.87 -7.49 11.54
N TYR A 323 6.88 -7.31 10.68
CA TYR A 323 7.13 -8.21 9.57
C TYR A 323 7.33 -9.65 10.04
N GLN A 324 8.16 -9.85 11.07
CA GLN A 324 8.46 -11.18 11.62
C GLN A 324 7.28 -11.81 12.36
N SER A 325 6.49 -11.01 13.09
CA SER A 325 5.31 -11.51 13.83
C SER A 325 4.10 -11.77 12.94
N SER A 326 4.08 -11.24 11.71
CA SER A 326 2.99 -11.37 10.75
C SER A 326 3.10 -12.65 9.89
N PHE A 327 3.21 -13.82 10.53
CA PHE A 327 3.38 -15.10 9.83
C PHE A 327 2.28 -15.44 8.82
N ASP A 328 1.03 -15.02 9.10
CA ASP A 328 -0.13 -15.27 8.24
C ASP A 328 -0.28 -14.24 7.11
N ALA A 329 0.64 -13.27 7.00
CA ALA A 329 0.52 -12.19 6.03
C ALA A 329 0.81 -12.65 4.59
N ASP A 330 0.04 -12.11 3.64
CA ASP A 330 0.29 -12.39 2.22
C ASP A 330 1.60 -11.71 1.75
N PRO A 331 2.24 -12.23 0.68
CA PRO A 331 3.52 -11.70 0.21
C PRO A 331 3.51 -10.20 -0.08
N ILE A 332 2.39 -9.64 -0.55
CA ILE A 332 2.28 -8.21 -0.86
C ILE A 332 2.30 -7.38 0.43
N THR A 333 1.60 -7.82 1.49
CA THR A 333 1.67 -7.16 2.80
C THR A 333 3.09 -7.22 3.37
N LEU A 334 3.75 -8.38 3.31
CA LEU A 334 5.12 -8.53 3.78
C LEU A 334 6.09 -7.61 3.01
N CYS A 335 5.93 -7.50 1.70
CA CYS A 335 6.71 -6.55 0.90
C CYS A 335 6.42 -5.09 1.28
N ASN A 336 5.16 -4.75 1.54
CA ASN A 336 4.81 -3.41 2.02
C ASN A 336 5.52 -3.08 3.34
N LEU A 337 5.49 -3.97 4.33
CA LEU A 337 6.19 -3.79 5.61
C LEU A 337 7.71 -3.65 5.44
N ALA A 338 8.31 -4.50 4.59
CA ALA A 338 9.74 -4.42 4.29
C ALA A 338 10.11 -3.07 3.65
N LEU A 339 9.28 -2.56 2.73
CA LEU A 339 9.51 -1.26 2.12
C LEU A 339 9.30 -0.09 3.11
N LEU A 340 8.33 -0.17 4.02
CA LEU A 340 8.17 0.81 5.10
C LEU A 340 9.39 0.83 6.04
N GLN A 341 9.93 -0.35 6.35
CA GLN A 341 11.19 -0.47 7.10
C GLN A 341 12.37 0.16 6.33
N GLU A 342 12.53 -0.14 5.04
CA GLU A 342 13.60 0.45 4.24
C GLU A 342 13.46 1.98 4.09
N GLY A 343 12.24 2.49 3.92
CA GLY A 343 11.98 3.92 3.86
C GLY A 343 12.34 4.66 5.15
N THR A 344 12.08 4.06 6.30
CA THR A 344 12.44 4.63 7.62
C THR A 344 13.94 4.54 7.90
N ASN A 345 14.59 3.43 7.53
CA ASN A 345 16.04 3.29 7.56
C ASN A 345 16.75 4.32 6.67
N LEU A 346 16.25 4.53 5.46
CA LEU A 346 16.79 5.50 4.53
C LEU A 346 16.72 6.93 5.10
N MET A 347 15.62 7.29 5.76
CA MET A 347 15.50 8.57 6.45
C MET A 347 16.48 8.68 7.63
N SER A 348 16.60 7.63 8.45
CA SER A 348 17.57 7.60 9.55
C SER A 348 19.00 7.83 9.07
N LYS A 349 19.42 7.11 8.01
CA LYS A 349 20.73 7.29 7.36
C LYS A 349 20.92 8.70 6.79
N ALA A 350 19.89 9.28 6.17
CA ALA A 350 19.96 10.64 5.64
C ALA A 350 20.19 11.68 6.74
N ILE A 351 19.51 11.55 7.88
CA ILE A 351 19.75 12.42 9.04
C ILE A 351 21.15 12.18 9.60
N GLU A 352 21.58 10.92 9.69
CA GLU A 352 22.91 10.54 10.20
C GLU A 352 24.04 11.20 9.40
N LEU A 353 23.92 11.25 8.07
CA LEU A 353 24.89 11.92 7.19
C LEU A 353 25.07 13.40 7.56
N ILE A 354 23.99 14.09 7.94
CA ILE A 354 24.02 15.51 8.33
C ILE A 354 24.58 15.68 9.75
N THR A 355 24.23 14.77 10.66
CA THR A 355 24.59 14.89 12.08
C THR A 355 25.97 14.29 12.41
N ARG A 356 26.73 13.79 11.43
CA ARG A 356 28.04 13.17 11.66
C ARG A 356 29.16 14.21 11.87
N HIS A 357 30.00 13.93 12.86
CA HIS A 357 31.24 14.68 13.11
C HIS A 357 32.24 14.46 11.95
N SER A 358 32.96 15.50 11.57
CA SER A 358 33.84 15.53 10.38
C SER A 358 35.14 14.71 10.48
N THR A 359 35.25 13.77 11.42
CA THR A 359 36.52 13.15 11.81
C THR A 359 36.76 11.74 11.26
N GLY A 360 36.02 11.31 10.23
CA GLY A 360 36.21 10.00 9.59
C GLY A 360 36.03 10.04 8.07
N ALA A 361 36.62 9.07 7.38
CA ALA A 361 36.49 8.87 5.94
C ALA A 361 35.02 8.97 5.48
N PRO A 362 34.74 9.48 4.26
CA PRO A 362 33.38 9.60 3.77
C PRO A 362 32.73 8.23 3.81
N SER A 363 31.66 8.09 4.60
CA SER A 363 30.88 6.85 4.56
C SER A 363 30.33 6.71 3.15
N GLN A 364 30.58 5.57 2.52
CA GLN A 364 29.89 5.24 1.29
C GLN A 364 28.42 5.06 1.63
N PHE A 365 27.57 5.99 1.19
CA PHE A 365 26.14 5.77 1.20
C PHE A 365 25.86 4.65 0.19
N SER A 366 25.48 3.48 0.68
CA SER A 366 24.87 2.46 -0.15
C SER A 366 23.38 2.71 -0.22
N ALA A 367 22.86 2.86 -1.43
CA ALA A 367 21.43 2.81 -1.66
C ALA A 367 20.87 1.48 -1.11
N PRO A 368 19.63 1.46 -0.59
CA PRO A 368 18.98 0.22 -0.19
C PRO A 368 18.87 -0.72 -1.39
N ASP A 369 19.32 -1.96 -1.22
CA ASP A 369 19.19 -2.99 -2.25
C ASP A 369 17.77 -3.57 -2.23
N LEU A 370 16.95 -3.08 -3.16
CA LEU A 370 15.56 -3.55 -3.31
C LEU A 370 15.44 -4.80 -4.17
N THR A 371 16.55 -5.39 -4.67
CA THR A 371 16.50 -6.55 -5.56
C THR A 371 15.89 -7.78 -4.87
N SER A 372 16.24 -8.03 -3.60
CA SER A 372 15.67 -9.12 -2.80
C SER A 372 14.14 -8.99 -2.65
N ILE A 373 13.66 -7.75 -2.41
CA ILE A 373 12.21 -7.47 -2.33
C ILE A 373 11.57 -7.69 -3.70
N LYS A 374 12.16 -7.15 -4.77
CA LYS A 374 11.67 -7.32 -6.15
C LYS A 374 11.60 -8.80 -6.56
N ASN A 375 12.61 -9.59 -6.20
CA ASN A 375 12.66 -11.02 -6.51
C ASN A 375 11.57 -11.80 -5.76
N LYS A 376 11.28 -11.44 -4.51
CA LYS A 376 10.19 -12.04 -3.72
C LYS A 376 8.79 -11.72 -4.26
N LEU A 377 8.61 -10.58 -4.94
CA LEU A 377 7.35 -10.22 -5.62
C LEU A 377 7.14 -10.97 -6.95
N GLY A 378 8.20 -11.51 -7.55
CA GLY A 378 8.16 -12.03 -8.91
C GLY A 378 7.81 -10.94 -9.95
N LYS A 379 7.46 -11.34 -11.18
CA LYS A 379 7.05 -10.42 -12.26
C LYS A 379 5.71 -9.70 -11.99
N LYS A 380 4.92 -10.17 -11.01
CA LYS A 380 3.58 -9.66 -10.64
C LYS A 380 3.64 -8.51 -9.64
N GLY A 381 4.42 -7.48 -9.91
CA GLY A 381 4.47 -6.29 -9.05
C GLY A 381 3.13 -5.56 -9.09
N VAL A 382 2.33 -5.59 -8.02
CA VAL A 382 1.06 -4.85 -7.99
C VAL A 382 1.33 -3.35 -7.86
N ILE A 383 0.52 -2.51 -8.51
CA ILE A 383 0.74 -1.06 -8.61
C ILE A 383 1.00 -0.35 -7.28
N GLU A 384 0.45 -0.81 -6.16
CA GLU A 384 0.67 -0.19 -4.84
C GLU A 384 2.10 -0.36 -4.34
N ILE A 385 2.73 -1.49 -4.64
CA ILE A 385 4.11 -1.78 -4.26
C ILE A 385 5.07 -1.05 -5.18
N GLN A 386 4.75 -1.00 -6.48
CA GLN A 386 5.56 -0.28 -7.47
C GLN A 386 5.69 1.21 -7.12
N SER A 387 4.60 1.85 -6.67
CA SER A 387 4.63 3.27 -6.28
C SER A 387 5.50 3.50 -5.04
N LEU A 388 5.40 2.64 -4.02
CA LEU A 388 6.25 2.73 -2.83
C LEU A 388 7.74 2.50 -3.14
N MET A 389 8.06 1.51 -3.98
CA MET A 389 9.43 1.27 -4.46
C MET A 389 9.98 2.48 -5.22
N LYS A 390 9.16 3.10 -6.08
CA LYS A 390 9.54 4.32 -6.79
C LYS A 390 9.88 5.45 -5.83
N THR A 391 9.05 5.67 -4.81
CA THR A 391 9.31 6.67 -3.77
C THR A 391 10.62 6.44 -3.03
N ILE A 392 10.95 5.19 -2.67
CA ILE A 392 12.21 4.85 -2.00
C ILE A 392 13.42 5.05 -2.91
N ASN A 393 13.31 4.69 -4.20
CA ASN A 393 14.38 4.92 -5.18
C ASN A 393 14.64 6.42 -5.38
N GLU A 394 13.59 7.22 -5.50
CA GLU A 394 13.69 8.68 -5.59
C GLU A 394 14.31 9.28 -4.31
N GLY A 395 13.90 8.79 -3.13
CA GLY A 395 14.51 9.15 -1.85
C GLY A 395 16.00 8.81 -1.78
N SER A 396 16.40 7.66 -2.35
CA SER A 396 17.79 7.21 -2.37
C SER A 396 18.68 8.11 -3.22
N LEU A 397 18.17 8.56 -4.37
CA LEU A 397 18.84 9.55 -5.21
C LEU A 397 19.02 10.89 -4.49
N LEU A 398 18.05 11.30 -3.67
CA LEU A 398 18.15 12.51 -2.86
C LEU A 398 19.19 12.35 -1.74
N ALA A 399 19.23 11.19 -1.08
CA ALA A 399 20.26 10.89 -0.09
C ALA A 399 21.67 10.87 -0.69
N GLN A 400 21.85 10.38 -1.92
CA GLN A 400 23.13 10.48 -2.65
C GLN A 400 23.54 11.95 -2.88
N LYS A 401 22.59 12.82 -3.29
CA LYS A 401 22.87 14.26 -3.41
C LYS A 401 23.24 14.89 -2.07
N LEU A 402 22.62 14.43 -0.98
CA LEU A 402 22.93 14.91 0.36
C LEU A 402 24.37 14.56 0.77
N VAL A 403 24.87 13.37 0.42
CA VAL A 403 26.28 12.98 0.64
C VAL A 403 27.23 13.98 -0.02
N GLN A 404 26.97 14.35 -1.27
CA GLN A 404 27.77 15.33 -1.99
C GLN A 404 27.80 16.68 -1.26
N VAL A 405 26.62 17.20 -0.89
CA VAL A 405 26.52 18.49 -0.18
C VAL A 405 27.23 18.44 1.18
N CYS A 406 27.08 17.35 1.94
CA CYS A 406 27.76 17.16 3.22
C CYS A 406 29.31 17.10 3.10
N SER A 407 29.83 16.75 1.93
CA SER A 407 31.27 16.73 1.64
C SER A 407 31.81 18.13 1.27
N GLU A 408 30.99 18.95 0.63
CA GLU A 408 31.37 20.28 0.13
C GLU A 408 31.10 21.40 1.16
N VAL A 409 30.09 21.23 2.02
CA VAL A 409 29.57 22.31 2.86
C VAL A 409 29.45 21.87 4.32
N LYS A 410 30.27 22.46 5.21
CA LYS A 410 30.12 22.38 6.68
C LYS A 410 30.19 23.78 7.32
N PRO A 411 29.57 24.03 8.50
CA PRO A 411 28.65 23.17 9.28
C PRO A 411 27.26 23.01 8.63
N ILE A 412 26.27 22.42 9.32
CA ILE A 412 24.88 22.26 8.81
C ILE A 412 24.34 23.62 8.35
N ARG A 413 23.91 23.69 7.09
CA ARG A 413 23.30 24.88 6.47
C ARG A 413 21.91 24.58 5.93
N GLU A 414 21.17 25.63 5.60
CA GLU A 414 19.83 25.55 5.00
C GLU A 414 19.76 24.65 3.77
N GLN A 415 20.82 24.55 2.96
CA GLN A 415 20.87 23.65 1.80
C GLN A 415 20.67 22.17 2.17
N HIS A 416 21.23 21.72 3.29
CA HIS A 416 21.06 20.35 3.79
C HIS A 416 19.61 20.11 4.22
N LEU A 417 19.05 21.06 4.96
CA LEU A 417 17.71 20.98 5.51
C LEU A 417 16.65 21.09 4.40
N HIS A 418 16.90 21.89 3.37
CA HIS A 418 16.03 22.00 2.21
C HIS A 418 15.96 20.68 1.43
N LEU A 419 17.08 19.96 1.26
CA LEU A 419 17.07 18.63 0.62
C LEU A 419 16.23 17.62 1.41
N LEU A 420 16.29 17.65 2.75
CA LEU A 420 15.42 16.84 3.61
C LEU A 420 13.95 17.27 3.53
N GLN A 421 13.66 18.57 3.67
CA GLN A 421 12.30 19.12 3.74
C GLN A 421 11.56 19.06 2.40
N SER A 422 12.08 19.76 1.38
CA SER A 422 11.30 20.06 0.17
C SER A 422 11.28 18.91 -0.82
N ARG A 423 12.29 18.04 -0.80
CA ARG A 423 12.40 16.93 -1.76
C ARG A 423 12.21 15.56 -1.13
N TYR A 424 12.78 15.23 0.02
CA TYR A 424 12.58 13.86 0.51
C TYR A 424 11.17 13.65 1.08
N ILE A 425 10.70 14.56 1.94
CA ILE A 425 9.40 14.40 2.62
C ILE A 425 8.23 14.62 1.66
N SER A 426 8.31 15.59 0.75
CA SER A 426 7.29 15.81 -0.28
C SER A 426 7.12 14.60 -1.19
N TYR A 427 8.21 13.88 -1.52
CA TYR A 427 8.13 12.68 -2.35
C TYR A 427 7.67 11.45 -1.55
N SER A 428 8.09 11.33 -0.27
CA SER A 428 7.67 10.25 0.63
C SER A 428 6.16 10.18 0.83
N TYR A 429 5.47 11.30 0.61
CA TYR A 429 4.03 11.43 0.79
C TYR A 429 3.33 12.07 -0.39
N LYS A 430 3.93 11.98 -1.58
CA LYS A 430 3.27 12.39 -2.83
C LYS A 430 2.00 11.57 -3.07
N TYR A 431 1.99 10.34 -2.57
CA TYR A 431 0.87 9.41 -2.67
C TYR A 431 0.50 8.94 -1.26
N PRO A 432 -0.80 8.82 -0.95
CA PRO A 432 -1.22 8.37 0.36
C PRO A 432 -0.97 6.86 0.49
N ALA A 433 -0.82 6.36 1.72
CA ALA A 433 -0.44 4.96 1.90
C ALA A 433 -1.58 4.02 1.46
N SER A 434 -1.21 2.98 0.72
CA SER A 434 -2.12 1.87 0.44
C SER A 434 -2.35 1.04 1.69
N VAL A 435 -3.62 0.74 2.00
CA VAL A 435 -3.95 -0.18 3.10
C VAL A 435 -3.60 -1.63 2.70
N PRO A 436 -2.75 -2.36 3.45
CA PRO A 436 -2.36 -3.72 3.11
C PRO A 436 -3.54 -4.70 3.09
N LYS A 437 -3.42 -5.80 2.35
CA LYS A 437 -4.50 -6.81 2.22
C LYS A 437 -4.82 -7.51 3.56
N VAL A 438 -3.79 -7.79 4.35
CA VAL A 438 -3.88 -8.46 5.67
C VAL A 438 -4.53 -7.59 6.75
N PHE A 439 -4.65 -6.30 6.48
CA PHE A 439 -5.40 -5.39 7.33
C PHE A 439 -6.89 -5.80 7.43
N LEU A 440 -7.36 -6.73 6.59
CA LEU A 440 -8.76 -7.10 6.40
C LEU A 440 -8.87 -8.65 6.41
N PRO A 441 -10.05 -9.27 6.62
CA PRO A 441 -10.19 -10.58 7.28
C PRO A 441 -9.18 -11.66 6.86
N LYS A 442 -8.50 -12.23 7.85
CA LYS A 442 -7.48 -13.28 7.68
C LYS A 442 -8.07 -14.49 6.94
N THR A 443 -7.44 -14.91 5.85
CA THR A 443 -7.80 -16.12 5.09
C THR A 443 -7.18 -17.39 5.68
N THR A 444 -6.16 -17.24 6.51
CA THR A 444 -5.36 -18.31 7.11
C THR A 444 -5.03 -17.92 8.55
N THR A 445 -5.21 -18.86 9.48
CA THR A 445 -4.85 -18.71 10.89
C THR A 445 -4.02 -19.93 11.29
N ASN A 446 -2.72 -19.76 11.45
CA ASN A 446 -1.85 -20.82 11.96
C ASN A 446 -1.54 -20.55 13.43
N ASN A 447 -2.20 -21.28 14.33
CA ASN A 447 -1.88 -21.25 15.76
C ASN A 447 -1.04 -22.49 16.09
N TYR A 448 0.16 -22.27 16.63
CA TYR A 448 0.96 -23.34 17.22
C TYR A 448 0.71 -23.35 18.72
N TYR A 449 0.21 -24.47 19.24
CA TYR A 449 0.06 -24.68 20.67
C TYR A 449 1.29 -25.43 21.19
N PHE A 450 2.03 -24.78 22.09
CA PHE A 450 3.09 -25.44 22.85
C PHE A 450 2.50 -25.85 24.19
N GLU A 451 2.07 -27.11 24.29
CA GLU A 451 1.70 -27.70 25.58
C GLU A 451 2.98 -28.21 26.25
N PHE A 452 3.44 -27.48 27.27
CA PHE A 452 4.40 -28.02 28.21
C PHE A 452 3.65 -28.96 29.15
N VAL A 453 3.89 -30.27 29.04
CA VAL A 453 3.47 -31.23 30.05
C VAL A 453 4.50 -31.14 31.18
N PRO A 454 4.18 -30.57 32.35
CA PRO A 454 5.11 -30.57 33.46
C PRO A 454 5.24 -32.02 33.94
N SER A 455 6.46 -32.57 34.01
CA SER A 455 6.67 -33.86 34.65
C SER A 455 6.34 -33.71 36.13
N THR A 456 5.42 -34.51 36.65
CA THR A 456 5.17 -34.63 38.10
C THR A 456 6.27 -35.42 38.83
N THR A 457 7.41 -35.63 38.17
CA THR A 457 8.60 -36.30 38.69
C THR A 457 9.85 -35.54 38.27
N ASP A 458 10.73 -35.27 39.24
CA ASP A 458 12.01 -34.58 39.11
C ASP A 458 13.00 -35.40 38.27
N THR A 459 12.82 -35.45 36.96
CA THR A 459 13.88 -35.85 36.00
C THR A 459 13.59 -35.24 34.64
N PHE A 460 14.40 -34.26 34.23
CA PHE A 460 14.36 -33.65 32.90
C PHE A 460 14.91 -34.62 31.85
N HIS A 461 14.03 -35.13 30.98
CA HIS A 461 14.39 -35.62 29.65
C HIS A 461 13.72 -34.75 28.58
N PHE A 462 14.53 -34.16 27.71
CA PHE A 462 14.08 -33.38 26.56
C PHE A 462 13.85 -34.33 25.38
N ASP A 463 12.59 -34.72 25.14
CA ASP A 463 12.15 -35.26 23.86
C ASP A 463 11.05 -34.34 23.30
N GLY A 464 11.46 -33.48 22.37
CA GLY A 464 10.55 -32.56 21.67
C GLY A 464 9.93 -33.24 20.46
N GLU A 465 8.82 -33.95 20.65
CA GLU A 465 7.97 -34.36 19.52
C GLU A 465 7.08 -33.19 19.07
N MET A 466 7.31 -32.69 17.85
CA MET A 466 6.40 -31.76 17.16
C MET A 466 5.14 -32.50 16.70
N THR A 467 4.11 -32.56 17.53
CA THR A 467 2.79 -33.02 17.08
C THR A 467 2.02 -31.88 16.41
N ARG A 468 1.88 -31.95 15.09
CA ARG A 468 0.99 -31.09 14.29
C ARG A 468 -0.46 -31.51 14.53
N SER A 469 -1.16 -30.92 15.52
CA SER A 469 -2.59 -31.18 15.68
C SER A 469 -3.38 -30.34 14.67
N SER A 470 -3.87 -30.98 13.61
CA SER A 470 -4.86 -30.40 12.71
C SER A 470 -6.24 -30.48 13.38
N TYR A 471 -6.47 -29.69 14.43
CA TYR A 471 -7.84 -29.47 14.89
C TYR A 471 -8.53 -28.56 13.89
N THR A 472 -9.28 -29.17 12.97
CA THR A 472 -10.40 -28.51 12.30
C THR A 472 -11.43 -28.17 13.38
N ASN A 473 -11.23 -27.06 14.09
CA ASN A 473 -12.32 -26.43 14.81
C ASN A 473 -13.35 -26.05 13.76
N ARG A 474 -14.43 -26.84 13.69
CA ARG A 474 -15.70 -26.42 13.10
C ARG A 474 -16.18 -25.23 13.93
N VAL A 475 -15.61 -24.06 13.67
CA VAL A 475 -16.26 -22.79 13.98
C VAL A 475 -17.61 -22.90 13.30
N ARG A 476 -18.68 -22.92 14.10
CA ARG A 476 -20.04 -22.80 13.59
C ARG A 476 -20.05 -21.54 12.72
N ARG A 477 -20.05 -21.75 11.41
CA ARG A 477 -20.06 -20.67 10.43
C ARG A 477 -21.30 -19.85 10.70
N CYS A 478 -21.14 -18.58 11.04
CA CYS A 478 -22.25 -17.64 11.00
C CYS A 478 -22.89 -17.73 9.61
N PRO A 479 -24.22 -17.81 9.49
CA PRO A 479 -24.92 -18.02 8.22
C PRO A 479 -24.68 -16.91 7.16
N TRP A 480 -24.03 -15.81 7.55
CA TRP A 480 -23.78 -14.61 6.76
C TRP A 480 -22.46 -14.62 5.96
N LEU A 481 -21.79 -15.77 5.85
CA LEU A 481 -20.52 -15.96 5.12
C LEU A 481 -20.66 -16.91 3.91
N ARG A 482 -21.72 -16.72 3.10
CA ARG A 482 -21.74 -17.21 1.71
C ARG A 482 -21.49 -16.05 0.77
#